data_AF-A0A1I0BQN7-F1
#
_entry.id   AF-A0A1I0BQN7-F1
#
_cell.length_a   1.000
_cell.length_b   1.000
_cell.length_c   1.000
_cell.angle_alpha   90.00
_cell.angle_beta   90.00
_cell.angle_gamma   90.00
#
_symmetry.space_group_name_H-M   'P 1'
#
loop_
_entity.id
_entity.type
_entity.pdbx_description
1 polymer ?
#
loop_
_entity_poly.entity_id
_entity_poly.type
_entity_poly.pdbx_seq_one_letter_code
_entity_poly.pdbx_strand_id
1 'polypeptide(L)'
;MWFISLGGFKGKMKRDTEVIGKIKWHQMFKPNTEEWLLKRINPKCENCNNNDYYIIDTTFYKPLGVLPLGKIDKIIRIICPKCKEVIELDREEFVSIRPFIKINNLFESGKIDEYQYKYRLEKIEEKYH
;
A
#
# COMPACT_ATOMS: atom_id res chain seq x y z
N MET A 1 -51.22 23.09 8.82
CA MET A 1 -50.44 21.98 8.25
C MET A 1 -48.97 22.30 8.43
N TRP A 2 -48.31 21.71 9.42
CA TRP A 2 -46.87 21.90 9.64
C TRP A 2 -46.12 20.90 8.75
N PHE A 3 -45.48 21.39 7.70
CA PHE A 3 -44.52 20.61 6.94
C PHE A 3 -43.21 20.58 7.73
N ILE A 4 -42.96 19.49 8.43
CA ILE A 4 -41.61 19.19 8.96
C ILE A 4 -40.77 18.82 7.75
N SER A 5 -39.93 19.75 7.30
CA SER A 5 -38.86 19.44 6.36
C SER A 5 -37.90 18.45 7.02
N LEU A 6 -38.05 17.16 6.68
CA LEU A 6 -37.04 16.14 6.94
C LEU A 6 -35.78 16.54 6.18
N GLY A 7 -34.87 17.23 6.88
CA GLY A 7 -33.56 17.59 6.38
C GLY A 7 -32.84 16.34 5.88
N GLY A 8 -32.54 16.32 4.59
CA GLY A 8 -31.85 15.20 3.96
C GLY A 8 -30.50 14.97 4.63
N PHE A 9 -30.36 13.81 5.27
CA PHE A 9 -29.08 13.26 5.68
C PHE A 9 -28.31 12.88 4.39
N LYS A 10 -27.78 13.87 3.67
CA LYS A 10 -26.74 13.63 2.65
C LYS A 10 -25.51 13.21 3.43
N GLY A 11 -25.39 11.92 3.73
CA GLY A 11 -24.24 11.33 4.39
C GLY A 11 -22.98 11.70 3.61
N LYS A 12 -22.24 12.69 4.11
CA LYS A 12 -20.97 13.08 3.50
C LYS A 12 -19.97 11.96 3.81
N MET A 13 -19.39 11.35 2.79
CA MET A 13 -18.28 10.40 2.98
C MET A 13 -16.98 11.20 3.08
N LYS A 14 -16.17 10.91 4.09
CA LYS A 14 -14.79 11.42 4.20
C LYS A 14 -13.85 10.40 3.58
N ARG A 15 -12.99 10.86 2.68
CA ARG A 15 -11.84 10.11 2.18
C ARG A 15 -10.66 10.39 3.11
N ASP A 16 -10.13 9.36 3.74
CA ASP A 16 -8.87 9.42 4.48
C ASP A 16 -7.84 8.55 3.74
N THR A 17 -6.61 9.07 3.62
CA THR A 17 -5.48 8.36 3.01
C THR A 17 -4.35 8.22 4.02
N GLU A 18 -3.77 7.04 4.11
CA GLU A 18 -2.67 6.71 5.01
C GLU A 18 -1.53 6.02 4.25
N VAL A 19 -0.31 6.53 4.40
CA VAL A 19 0.88 5.87 3.83
C VAL A 19 1.21 4.65 4.67
N ILE A 20 1.18 3.47 4.05
CA ILE A 20 1.50 2.20 4.70
C ILE A 20 3.01 2.03 4.81
N GLY A 21 3.77 2.47 3.80
CA GLY A 21 5.23 2.39 3.82
C GLY A 21 5.83 2.49 2.43
N LYS A 22 7.10 2.10 2.31
CA LYS A 22 7.86 2.13 1.06
C LYS A 22 8.41 0.75 0.73
N ILE A 23 8.56 0.47 -0.55
CA ILE A 23 9.21 -0.75 -1.04
C ILE A 23 10.16 -0.41 -2.18
N LYS A 24 11.40 -0.89 -2.08
CA LYS A 24 12.41 -0.70 -3.14
C LYS A 24 12.09 -1.59 -4.32
N TRP A 25 12.35 -1.12 -5.54
CA TRP A 25 11.97 -1.86 -6.74
C TRP A 25 12.61 -3.26 -6.78
N HIS A 26 13.88 -3.38 -6.37
CA HIS A 26 14.60 -4.66 -6.36
C HIS A 26 14.07 -5.68 -5.34
N GLN A 27 13.32 -5.26 -4.31
CA GLN A 27 12.72 -6.17 -3.32
C GLN A 27 11.49 -6.91 -3.86
N MET A 28 11.01 -6.53 -5.06
CA MET A 28 9.83 -7.10 -5.68
C MET A 28 10.18 -8.15 -6.75
N PHE A 29 11.42 -8.61 -6.78
CA PHE A 29 11.85 -9.79 -7.55
C PHE A 29 11.95 -11.00 -6.63
N LYS A 30 11.56 -12.17 -7.16
CA LYS A 30 11.90 -13.44 -6.51
C LYS A 30 13.42 -13.68 -6.63
N PRO A 31 14.11 -14.04 -5.54
CA PRO A 31 15.58 -14.11 -5.53
C PRO A 31 16.19 -15.07 -6.55
N ASN A 32 15.53 -16.19 -6.82
CA ASN A 32 16.08 -17.27 -7.67
C ASN A 32 15.59 -17.26 -9.12
N THR A 33 14.41 -16.71 -9.37
CA THR A 33 13.80 -16.78 -10.70
C THR A 33 13.85 -15.46 -11.45
N GLU A 34 14.28 -14.38 -10.78
CA GLU A 34 14.14 -13.00 -11.26
C GLU A 34 12.70 -12.69 -11.71
N GLU A 35 11.73 -13.46 -11.22
CA GLU A 35 10.33 -13.28 -11.55
C GLU A 35 9.79 -12.11 -10.73
N TRP A 36 9.13 -11.20 -11.42
CA TRP A 36 8.54 -10.04 -10.82
C TRP A 36 7.24 -10.36 -10.05
N LEU A 37 7.13 -9.87 -8.80
CA LEU A 37 6.00 -10.17 -7.91
C LEU A 37 4.68 -9.50 -8.32
N LEU A 38 4.72 -8.39 -9.08
CA LEU A 38 3.54 -7.60 -9.44
C LEU A 38 3.26 -7.69 -10.94
N LYS A 39 2.63 -8.78 -11.40
CA LYS A 39 2.49 -9.13 -12.83
C LYS A 39 1.94 -8.01 -13.74
N ARG A 40 1.11 -7.10 -13.21
CA ARG A 40 0.49 -6.01 -13.98
C ARG A 40 1.28 -4.70 -13.96
N ILE A 41 2.30 -4.58 -13.12
CA ILE A 41 2.99 -3.33 -12.85
C ILE A 41 4.45 -3.49 -13.24
N ASN A 42 5.02 -2.56 -13.99
CA ASN A 42 6.43 -2.67 -14.35
C ASN A 42 7.39 -2.36 -13.17
N PRO A 43 8.58 -2.99 -13.12
CA PRO A 43 9.57 -2.73 -12.08
C PRO A 43 9.98 -1.27 -11.97
N LYS A 44 10.11 -0.62 -13.13
CA LYS A 44 10.24 0.82 -13.23
C LYS A 44 8.91 1.46 -13.62
N CYS A 45 8.70 2.67 -13.14
CA CYS A 45 7.50 3.46 -13.37
C CYS A 45 7.32 3.68 -14.88
N GLU A 46 6.16 3.34 -15.41
CA GLU A 46 5.87 3.40 -16.84
C GLU A 46 5.91 4.84 -17.36
N ASN A 47 5.50 5.80 -16.53
CA ASN A 47 5.44 7.19 -16.94
C ASN A 47 6.81 7.91 -16.95
N CYS A 48 7.73 7.61 -16.02
CA CYS A 48 8.99 8.36 -15.90
C CYS A 48 10.27 7.53 -15.84
N ASN A 49 10.16 6.20 -15.73
CA ASN A 49 11.28 5.25 -15.61
C ASN A 49 12.31 5.60 -14.51
N ASN A 50 11.93 6.46 -13.57
CA ASN A 50 12.81 7.03 -12.55
C ASN A 50 12.21 6.76 -11.18
N ASN A 51 12.46 5.56 -10.65
CA ASN A 51 12.05 5.18 -9.31
C ASN A 51 13.05 4.19 -8.70
N ASP A 52 13.50 4.51 -7.48
CA ASP A 52 14.28 3.60 -6.64
C ASP A 52 13.39 2.82 -5.67
N TYR A 53 12.20 3.37 -5.40
CA TYR A 53 11.18 2.78 -4.55
C TYR A 53 9.79 3.23 -5.00
N TYR A 54 8.77 2.53 -4.53
CA TYR A 54 7.38 2.96 -4.58
C TYR A 54 6.85 3.24 -3.18
N ILE A 55 5.90 4.17 -3.11
CA ILE A 55 5.13 4.44 -1.89
C ILE A 55 3.86 3.60 -1.95
N ILE A 56 3.54 2.92 -0.86
CA ILE A 56 2.29 2.17 -0.71
C ILE A 56 1.39 2.95 0.22
N ASP A 57 0.19 3.26 -0.22
CA ASP A 57 -0.82 3.90 0.61
C ASP A 57 -2.13 3.13 0.59
N THR A 58 -2.98 3.50 1.53
CA THR A 58 -4.35 3.04 1.54
C THR A 58 -5.30 4.21 1.65
N THR A 59 -6.40 4.11 0.92
CA THR A 59 -7.51 5.05 1.00
C THR A 59 -8.75 4.30 1.47
N PHE A 60 -9.46 4.90 2.42
CA PHE A 60 -10.68 4.34 2.95
C PHE A 60 -11.75 5.44 3.08
N TYR A 61 -13.01 5.06 2.91
CA TYR A 61 -14.16 5.96 2.99
C TYR A 61 -14.90 5.78 4.31
N LYS A 62 -14.98 6.83 5.12
CA LYS A 62 -15.75 6.83 6.37
C LYS A 62 -17.03 7.65 6.22
N PRO A 63 -18.21 7.12 6.60
CA PRO A 63 -19.41 7.95 6.69
C PRO A 63 -19.25 8.98 7.81
N LEU A 64 -19.53 10.27 7.54
CA LEU A 64 -19.63 11.26 8.62
C LEU A 64 -20.86 10.95 9.49
N GLY A 65 -20.64 10.82 10.80
CA GLY A 65 -21.72 10.82 11.80
C GLY A 65 -22.41 9.49 12.07
N VAL A 66 -21.87 8.35 11.65
CA VAL A 66 -22.42 7.02 11.95
C VAL A 66 -21.32 6.08 12.50
N LEU A 67 -21.65 5.27 13.50
CA LEU A 67 -20.81 4.16 13.99
C LEU A 67 -20.42 3.26 12.80
N PRO A 68 -19.12 2.91 12.63
CA PRO A 68 -18.66 2.19 11.45
C PRO A 68 -19.12 0.72 11.53
N LEU A 69 -20.32 0.41 11.00
CA LEU A 69 -20.96 -0.90 11.11
C LEU A 69 -20.73 -1.83 9.91
N GLY A 70 -19.81 -1.54 9.00
CA GLY A 70 -19.61 -2.43 7.85
C GLY A 70 -18.47 -2.01 6.94
N LYS A 71 -17.91 -3.03 6.28
CA LYS A 71 -16.66 -3.01 5.50
C LYS A 71 -16.48 -1.72 4.71
N ILE A 72 -15.48 -0.95 5.13
CA ILE A 72 -15.00 0.19 4.37
C ILE A 72 -14.13 -0.39 3.25
N ASP A 73 -14.49 -0.09 1.99
CA ASP A 73 -13.67 -0.47 0.84
C ASP A 73 -12.29 0.17 1.00
N LYS A 74 -11.30 -0.70 1.24
CA LYS A 74 -9.91 -0.32 1.44
C LYS A 74 -9.22 -0.41 0.08
N ILE A 75 -9.06 0.74 -0.57
CA ILE A 75 -8.27 0.84 -1.80
C ILE A 75 -6.80 0.88 -1.40
N ILE A 76 -5.98 0.03 -2.00
CA ILE A 76 -4.53 -0.02 -1.77
C ILE A 76 -3.86 0.44 -3.06
N ARG A 77 -2.89 1.34 -2.96
CA ARG A 77 -2.26 1.94 -4.14
C ARG A 77 -0.75 1.90 -4.04
N ILE A 78 -0.11 1.69 -5.17
CA ILE A 78 1.32 1.86 -5.37
C ILE A 78 1.55 3.17 -6.14
N ILE A 79 2.49 3.98 -5.65
CA ILE A 79 2.68 5.36 -6.11
C ILE A 79 4.15 5.60 -6.43
N CYS A 80 4.41 6.09 -7.65
CA CYS A 80 5.74 6.53 -8.04
C CYS A 80 6.10 7.83 -7.29
N PRO A 81 7.21 7.89 -6.53
CA PRO A 81 7.56 9.08 -5.77
C PRO A 81 7.96 10.28 -6.64
N LYS A 82 8.40 10.06 -7.89
CA LYS A 82 8.87 11.11 -8.80
C LYS A 82 7.72 11.78 -9.56
N CYS A 83 6.98 11.03 -10.38
CA CYS A 83 5.93 11.59 -11.24
C CYS A 83 4.51 11.48 -10.65
N LYS A 84 4.35 10.83 -9.49
CA LYS A 84 3.06 10.61 -8.81
C LYS A 84 2.06 9.76 -9.59
N GLU A 85 2.53 8.93 -10.53
CA GLU A 85 1.71 7.88 -11.11
C GLU A 85 1.18 6.95 -10.01
N VAL A 86 -0.11 6.63 -10.09
CA VAL A 86 -0.85 5.85 -9.09
C VAL A 86 -1.45 4.64 -9.77
N ILE A 87 -1.18 3.45 -9.23
CA ILE A 87 -1.76 2.20 -9.69
C ILE A 87 -2.45 1.54 -8.50
N GLU A 88 -3.67 1.05 -8.71
CA GLU A 88 -4.39 0.29 -7.68
C GLU A 88 -3.88 -1.15 -7.62
N LEU A 89 -3.50 -1.58 -6.41
CA LEU A 89 -3.07 -2.93 -6.13
C LEU A 89 -4.27 -3.80 -5.78
N ASP A 90 -4.34 -4.97 -6.39
CA ASP A 90 -5.27 -5.99 -5.92
C ASP A 90 -4.79 -6.62 -4.60
N ARG A 91 -5.63 -7.50 -4.03
CA ARG A 91 -5.34 -8.13 -2.75
C ARG A 91 -4.10 -9.04 -2.82
N GLU A 92 -3.90 -9.75 -3.91
CA GLU A 92 -2.84 -10.74 -4.09
C GLU A 92 -1.49 -10.05 -4.27
N GLU A 93 -1.47 -9.00 -5.10
CA GLU A 93 -0.35 -8.06 -5.27
C GLU A 93 0.04 -7.41 -3.95
N PHE A 94 -0.92 -6.91 -3.16
CA PHE A 94 -0.58 -6.34 -1.86
C PHE A 94 -0.03 -7.40 -0.88
N VAL A 95 -0.61 -8.60 -0.85
CA VAL A 95 -0.16 -9.68 0.02
C VAL A 95 1.27 -10.10 -0.33
N SER A 96 1.65 -10.11 -1.62
CA SER A 96 3.00 -10.50 -2.05
C SER A 96 4.06 -9.50 -1.58
N ILE A 97 3.76 -8.20 -1.54
CA ILE A 97 4.73 -7.15 -1.15
C ILE A 97 4.67 -6.76 0.34
N ARG A 98 3.59 -7.11 1.05
CA ARG A 98 3.38 -6.72 2.47
C ARG A 98 4.52 -7.08 3.42
N PRO A 99 5.19 -8.25 3.33
CA PRO A 99 6.30 -8.58 4.22
C PRO A 99 7.46 -7.58 4.11
N PHE A 100 7.80 -7.15 2.89
CA PHE A 100 8.86 -6.19 2.62
C PHE A 100 8.54 -4.80 3.18
N ILE A 101 7.28 -4.35 3.02
CA ILE A 101 6.84 -3.07 3.61
C ILE A 101 6.98 -3.11 5.14
N LYS A 102 6.57 -4.21 5.76
CA LYS A 102 6.62 -4.37 7.23
C LYS A 102 8.05 -4.28 7.75
N ILE A 103 9.00 -4.95 7.11
CA ILE A 103 10.39 -4.95 7.55
C ILE A 103 11.07 -3.60 7.29
N ASN A 104 10.81 -2.96 6.14
CA ASN A 104 11.32 -1.62 5.82
C ASN A 104 10.87 -0.62 6.88
N ASN A 105 9.58 -0.64 7.26
CA ASN A 105 9.07 0.26 8.31
C ASN A 105 9.73 0.02 9.67
N LEU A 106 10.00 -1.23 10.04
CA LEU A 106 10.70 -1.54 11.30
C LEU A 106 12.12 -0.96 11.30
N PHE A 107 12.82 -1.08 10.18
CA PHE A 107 14.17 -0.56 10.02
C PHE A 107 14.19 0.98 9.99
N GLU A 108 13.33 1.60 9.17
CA GLU A 108 13.22 3.06 9.06
C GLU A 108 12.79 3.72 10.38
N SER A 109 12.01 3.02 11.21
CA SER A 109 11.62 3.50 12.54
C SER A 109 12.65 3.21 13.64
N GLY A 110 13.80 2.62 13.31
CA GLY A 110 14.85 2.29 14.28
C GLY A 110 14.48 1.18 15.27
N LYS A 111 13.41 0.40 15.00
CA LYS A 111 12.96 -0.70 15.87
C LYS A 111 13.78 -1.97 15.69
N ILE A 112 14.53 -2.07 14.60
CA ILE A 112 15.48 -3.14 14.31
C ILE A 112 16.77 -2.54 13.77
N ASP A 113 17.89 -3.19 14.04
CA ASP A 113 19.20 -2.82 13.49
C ASP A 113 19.43 -3.42 12.09
N GLU A 114 20.57 -3.09 11.48
CA GLU A 114 20.96 -3.56 10.14
C GLU A 114 21.10 -5.09 10.06
N TYR A 115 21.62 -5.72 11.11
CA TYR A 115 21.79 -7.17 11.16
C TYR A 115 20.44 -7.89 11.15
N GLN A 116 19.52 -7.45 12.01
CA GLN A 116 18.15 -7.95 12.07
C GLN A 116 17.38 -7.69 10.77
N TYR A 117 17.62 -6.54 10.13
CA TYR A 117 17.03 -6.22 8.83
C TYR A 117 17.47 -7.21 7.75
N LYS A 118 18.78 -7.42 7.58
CA LYS A 118 19.32 -8.36 6.58
C LYS A 118 18.81 -9.78 6.81
N TYR A 119 18.94 -10.28 8.05
CA TYR A 119 18.50 -11.63 8.42
C TYR A 119 17.01 -11.89 8.14
N ARG A 120 16.15 -10.92 8.45
CA ARG A 120 14.70 -11.07 8.22
C ARG A 120 14.33 -10.88 6.75
N LEU A 121 15.09 -10.07 5.99
CA LEU A 121 14.90 -9.90 4.56
C LEU A 121 15.21 -11.21 3.82
N GLU A 122 16.35 -11.85 4.14
CA GLU A 122 16.73 -13.17 3.61
C GLU A 122 15.64 -14.21 3.87
N LYS A 123 15.09 -14.26 5.08
CA LYS A 123 13.96 -15.17 5.39
C LYS A 123 12.69 -14.91 4.60
N ILE A 124 12.42 -13.64 4.28
CA ILE A 124 11.27 -13.30 3.42
C ILE A 124 11.56 -13.82 2.03
N GLU A 125 12.75 -13.54 1.51
CA GLU A 125 13.25 -13.96 0.21
C GLU A 125 13.20 -15.49 0.04
N GLU A 126 13.69 -16.26 1.00
CA GLU A 126 13.62 -17.75 1.04
C GLU A 126 12.19 -18.30 0.93
N LYS A 127 11.18 -17.58 1.45
CA LYS A 127 9.78 -18.04 1.38
C LYS A 127 9.20 -17.98 -0.04
N TYR A 128 9.82 -17.21 -0.93
CA TYR A 128 9.44 -17.14 -2.34
C TYR A 128 10.32 -18.05 -3.24
N HIS A 129 11.13 -18.92 -2.64
CA HIS A 129 11.77 -20.08 -3.28
C HIS A 129 10.80 -21.26 -3.35
#